data_AF-A0A2D6XBH9-F1
#
_entry.id   AF-A0A2D6XBH9-F1
#
_cell.length_a   1.000
_cell.length_b   1.000
_cell.length_c   1.000
_cell.angle_alpha   90.00
_cell.angle_beta   90.00
_cell.angle_gamma   90.00
#
_symmetry.space_group_name_H-M   'P 1'
#
loop_
_entity.id
_entity.type
_entity.pdbx_description
1 polymer ?
#
loop_
_entity_poly.entity_id
_entity_poly.type
_entity_poly.pdbx_seq_one_letter_code
_entity_poly.pdbx_strand_id
1 'polypeptide(L)'
;MSNEKGIKELKEVIIGGFSLTSIFIRHLKDGFDPTDPIKIFLAIQSDPAFKDAIDGINKVPSEIADVDLKEGFELGVLMLNEGKKLVLGILGK
;
A
#
# COMPACT_ATOMS: atom_id res chain seq x y z
N MET A 1 -4.16 -26.12 6.01
CA MET A 1 -4.57 -24.70 5.89
C MET A 1 -3.47 -23.89 6.54
N SER A 2 -2.64 -23.20 5.76
CA SER A 2 -1.45 -22.51 6.27
C SER A 2 -1.86 -21.33 7.15
N ASN A 3 -1.29 -21.30 8.36
CA ASN A 3 -1.38 -20.22 9.34
C ASN A 3 -0.66 -18.96 8.84
N GLU A 4 -1.18 -18.27 7.83
CA GLU A 4 -0.67 -16.94 7.42
C GLU A 4 -1.22 -15.82 8.32
N LYS A 5 -1.10 -15.99 9.65
CA LYS A 5 -1.69 -15.08 10.67
C LYS A 5 -0.68 -14.16 11.37
N GLY A 6 0.56 -14.05 10.87
CA GLY A 6 1.59 -13.26 11.55
C GLY A 6 1.54 -11.76 11.26
N ILE A 7 1.40 -11.40 9.98
CA ILE A 7 1.56 -10.02 9.49
C ILE A 7 0.77 -9.76 8.20
N LYS A 8 -0.34 -10.47 7.99
CA LYS A 8 -1.02 -10.44 6.69
C LYS A 8 -1.68 -9.07 6.49
N GLU A 9 -2.48 -8.64 7.45
CA GLU A 9 -3.18 -7.36 7.38
C GLU A 9 -2.21 -6.17 7.37
N LEU A 10 -1.08 -6.28 8.05
CA LEU A 10 0.01 -5.31 8.02
C LEU A 10 0.67 -5.23 6.64
N LYS A 11 0.87 -6.36 5.94
CA LYS A 11 1.34 -6.36 4.54
C LYS A 11 0.31 -5.72 3.60
N GLU A 12 -0.97 -6.03 3.76
CA GLU A 12 -2.05 -5.46 2.96
C GLU A 12 -2.11 -3.93 3.14
N VAL A 13 -1.98 -3.43 4.36
CA VAL A 13 -1.91 -1.98 4.63
C VAL A 13 -0.69 -1.32 4.00
N ILE A 14 0.49 -1.95 4.06
CA ILE A 14 1.69 -1.43 3.39
C ILE A 14 1.45 -1.34 1.88
N ILE A 15 0.98 -2.41 1.25
CA ILE A 15 0.73 -2.44 -0.21
C ILE A 15 -0.33 -1.42 -0.60
N GLY A 16 -1.45 -1.33 0.13
CA GLY A 16 -2.50 -0.35 -0.10
C GLY A 16 -2.00 1.09 0.05
N GLY A 17 -1.16 1.37 1.04
CA GLY A 17 -0.54 2.69 1.23
C GLY A 17 0.40 3.09 0.08
N PHE A 18 1.20 2.15 -0.43
CA PHE A 18 2.02 2.39 -1.62
C PHE A 18 1.17 2.58 -2.89
N SER A 19 0.09 1.81 -3.04
CA SER A 19 -0.82 1.95 -4.18
C SER A 19 -1.50 3.33 -4.19
N LEU A 20 -2.03 3.76 -3.04
CA LEU A 20 -2.58 5.10 -2.83
C LEU A 20 -1.57 6.18 -3.22
N THR A 21 -0.35 6.06 -2.71
CA THR A 21 0.75 6.99 -3.00
C THR A 21 1.05 7.04 -4.51
N SER A 22 1.01 5.89 -5.19
CA SER A 22 1.23 5.82 -6.64
C SER A 22 0.14 6.55 -7.44
N ILE A 23 -1.13 6.42 -7.01
CA ILE A 23 -2.27 7.11 -7.63
C ILE A 23 -2.11 8.62 -7.48
N PHE A 24 -1.78 9.10 -6.27
CA PHE A 24 -1.56 10.51 -6.00
C PHE A 24 -0.39 11.07 -6.81
N ILE A 25 0.78 10.42 -6.79
CA ILE A 25 1.95 10.94 -7.49
C ILE A 25 1.73 10.97 -9.01
N ARG A 26 1.01 10.01 -9.58
CA ARG A 26 0.68 10.05 -11.02
C ARG A 26 -0.13 11.28 -11.40
N HIS A 27 -1.15 11.62 -10.61
CA HIS A 27 -1.97 12.81 -10.87
C HIS A 27 -1.19 14.10 -10.60
N LEU A 28 -0.32 14.13 -9.58
CA LEU A 28 0.52 15.31 -9.31
C LEU A 28 1.64 15.51 -10.33
N LYS A 29 2.23 14.44 -10.90
CA LYS A 29 3.31 14.51 -11.89
C LYS A 29 2.83 15.15 -13.20
N ASP A 30 1.59 14.88 -13.60
CA ASP A 30 1.02 15.36 -14.86
C ASP A 30 0.46 16.80 -14.75
N GLY A 31 0.58 17.43 -13.57
CA GLY A 31 0.04 18.75 -13.25
C GLY A 31 -1.34 18.66 -12.59
N PHE A 32 -1.64 19.56 -11.65
CA PHE A 32 -2.89 19.53 -10.90
C PHE A 32 -4.08 20.00 -11.77
N ASP A 33 -4.98 19.08 -12.11
CA ASP A 33 -6.26 19.35 -12.76
C ASP A 33 -7.38 19.42 -11.69
N PRO A 34 -8.31 20.40 -11.75
CA PRO A 34 -9.44 20.50 -10.81
C PRO A 34 -10.34 19.24 -10.74
N THR A 35 -10.30 18.37 -11.75
CA THR A 35 -11.02 17.08 -11.80
C THR A 35 -10.24 15.93 -11.16
N ASP A 36 -8.95 16.12 -10.85
CA ASP A 36 -8.10 15.09 -10.24
C ASP A 36 -8.61 14.58 -8.90
N PRO A 37 -9.19 15.39 -7.98
CA PRO A 37 -9.76 14.85 -6.75
C PRO A 37 -10.81 13.76 -7.01
N ILE A 38 -11.63 13.91 -8.06
CA ILE A 38 -12.65 12.93 -8.43
C ILE A 38 -11.99 11.68 -9.05
N LYS A 39 -11.01 11.86 -9.95
CA LYS A 39 -10.29 10.75 -10.57
C LYS A 39 -9.49 9.94 -9.54
N ILE A 40 -8.82 10.62 -8.61
CA ILE A 40 -8.12 10.01 -7.48
C ILE A 40 -9.12 9.24 -6.62
N PHE A 41 -10.26 9.84 -6.26
CA PHE A 41 -11.28 9.16 -5.47
C PHE A 41 -11.81 7.88 -6.15
N LEU A 42 -12.13 7.94 -7.45
CA LEU A 42 -12.58 6.78 -8.23
C LEU A 42 -11.49 5.70 -8.35
N ALA A 43 -10.23 6.12 -8.55
CA ALA A 43 -9.08 5.21 -8.60
C ALA A 43 -8.87 4.50 -7.26
N ILE A 44 -8.99 5.22 -6.14
CA ILE A 44 -8.89 4.66 -4.78
C ILE A 44 -10.04 3.68 -4.51
N GLN A 45 -11.28 4.06 -4.86
CA GLN A 45 -12.45 3.23 -4.61
C GLN A 45 -12.43 1.91 -5.39
N SER A 46 -11.81 1.92 -6.58
CA SER A 46 -11.69 0.74 -7.45
C SER A 46 -10.42 -0.08 -7.19
N ASP A 47 -9.53 0.36 -6.29
CA ASP A 47 -8.28 -0.31 -5.99
C ASP A 47 -8.48 -1.46 -4.97
N PRO A 48 -8.28 -2.73 -5.36
CA PRO A 48 -8.38 -3.86 -4.47
C PRO A 48 -7.41 -3.79 -3.29
N ALA A 49 -6.18 -3.28 -3.50
CA ALA A 49 -5.17 -3.19 -2.44
C ALA A 49 -5.57 -2.16 -1.38
N PHE A 50 -6.25 -1.08 -1.79
CA PHE A 50 -6.81 -0.13 -0.84
C PHE A 50 -7.97 -0.75 -0.06
N LYS A 51 -8.83 -1.52 -0.72
CA LYS A 51 -9.94 -2.20 -0.04
C LYS A 51 -9.44 -3.20 1.00
N ASP A 52 -8.49 -4.06 0.62
CA ASP A 52 -7.90 -5.05 1.51
C ASP A 52 -7.20 -4.38 2.72
N ALA A 53 -6.50 -3.26 2.48
CA ALA A 53 -5.89 -2.46 3.53
C ALA A 53 -6.91 -1.91 4.54
N ILE A 54 -8.05 -1.39 4.07
CA ILE A 54 -9.09 -0.85 4.94
C ILE A 54 -9.82 -1.96 5.71
N ASP A 55 -10.11 -3.09 5.05
CA ASP A 55 -10.78 -4.23 5.68
C ASP A 55 -9.92 -4.84 6.80
N GLY A 56 -8.59 -4.82 6.64
CA GLY A 56 -7.62 -5.36 7.60
C GLY A 56 -7.11 -4.38 8.66
N ILE A 57 -7.32 -3.07 8.51
CA ILE A 57 -6.61 -2.04 9.30
C ILE A 57 -6.76 -2.18 10.82
N ASN A 58 -7.91 -2.69 11.29
CA ASN A 58 -8.19 -2.85 12.72
C ASN A 58 -7.36 -3.96 13.37
N LYS A 59 -6.80 -4.88 12.59
CA LYS A 59 -5.95 -5.97 13.09
C LYS A 59 -4.45 -5.62 13.07
N VAL A 60 -4.08 -4.54 12.38
CA VAL A 60 -2.70 -4.07 12.32
C VAL A 60 -2.10 -3.79 13.70
N PRO A 61 -2.78 -3.14 14.67
CA PRO A 61 -2.20 -2.92 15.99
C PRO A 61 -1.84 -4.21 16.72
N SER A 62 -2.67 -5.26 16.59
CA SER A 62 -2.37 -6.57 17.16
C SER A 62 -1.21 -7.26 16.43
N GLU A 63 -1.17 -7.21 15.10
CA GLU A 63 -0.07 -7.83 14.35
C GLU A 63 1.27 -7.14 14.65
N ILE A 64 1.32 -5.80 14.71
CA ILE A 64 2.54 -5.06 15.06
C ILE A 64 3.09 -5.47 16.43
N ALA A 65 2.20 -5.74 17.40
CA ALA A 65 2.62 -6.17 18.73
C ALA A 65 3.24 -7.58 18.74
N ASP A 66 2.85 -8.43 17.78
CA ASP A 66 3.29 -9.82 17.65
C ASP A 66 4.42 -10.00 16.62
N VAL A 67 4.83 -8.94 15.90
CA VAL A 67 5.90 -8.98 14.89
C VAL A 67 7.22 -9.46 15.50
N ASP A 68 7.75 -10.55 14.94
CA ASP A 68 9.11 -11.00 15.24
C ASP A 68 10.18 -10.40 14.29
N LEU A 69 11.46 -10.67 14.54
CA LEU A 69 12.56 -10.14 13.70
C LEU A 69 12.51 -10.63 12.25
N LYS A 70 12.03 -11.85 12.00
CA LYS A 70 11.94 -12.43 10.66
C LYS A 70 10.80 -11.78 9.89
N GLU A 71 9.66 -11.62 10.54
CA GLU A 71 8.49 -10.90 10.04
C GLU A 71 8.83 -9.42 9.78
N GLY A 72 9.54 -8.77 10.71
CA GLY A 72 10.06 -7.41 10.54
C GLY A 72 10.99 -7.28 9.34
N PHE A 73 11.87 -8.26 9.11
CA PHE A 73 12.70 -8.30 7.90
C PHE A 73 11.88 -8.47 6.63
N GLU A 74 10.86 -9.35 6.64
CA GLU A 74 9.96 -9.53 5.51
C GLU A 74 9.19 -8.25 5.16
N LEU A 75 8.68 -7.54 6.18
CA LEU A 75 8.05 -6.22 6.00
C LEU A 75 9.03 -5.19 5.43
N GLY A 76 10.28 -5.18 5.91
CA GLY A 76 11.33 -4.33 5.36
C GLY A 76 11.60 -4.59 3.88
N VAL A 77 11.72 -5.86 3.48
CA VAL A 77 11.87 -6.26 2.08
C VAL A 77 10.66 -5.86 1.25
N LEU A 78 9.45 -6.04 1.78
CA LEU A 78 8.21 -5.60 1.12
C LEU A 78 8.22 -4.09 0.88
N MET A 79 8.52 -3.28 1.90
CA MET A 79 8.60 -1.81 1.77
C MET A 79 9.64 -1.39 0.73
N LEU A 80 10.81 -2.02 0.69
CA LEU A 80 11.83 -1.74 -0.32
C LEU A 80 11.35 -2.10 -1.73
N ASN A 81 10.67 -3.24 -1.89
CA ASN A 81 10.14 -3.67 -3.18
C ASN A 81 9.03 -2.73 -3.68
N GLU A 82 8.07 -2.39 -2.83
CA GLU A 82 6.99 -1.46 -3.18
C GLU A 82 7.51 -0.04 -3.41
N GLY A 83 8.46 0.43 -2.59
CA GLY A 83 9.14 1.71 -2.79
C GLY A 83 9.90 1.76 -4.11
N LYS A 84 10.60 0.69 -4.48
CA LYS A 84 11.26 0.57 -5.79
C LYS A 84 10.25 0.60 -6.93
N LYS A 85 9.12 -0.13 -6.83
CA LYS A 85 8.04 -0.11 -7.83
C LYS A 85 7.47 1.29 -7.99
N LEU A 86 7.24 2.01 -6.88
CA LEU A 86 6.77 3.39 -6.89
C LEU A 86 7.75 4.28 -7.67
N VAL A 87 9.04 4.27 -7.31
CA VAL A 87 10.08 5.09 -7.96
C VAL A 87 10.21 4.73 -9.44
N LEU A 88 10.24 3.45 -9.80
CA LEU A 88 10.31 3.03 -11.21
C LEU A 88 9.04 3.40 -11.98
N GLY A 89 7.86 3.31 -11.37
CA GLY A 89 6.61 3.73 -11.97
C GLY A 89 6.52 5.25 -12.19
N ILE A 90 7.26 6.03 -11.41
CA ILE A 90 7.41 7.48 -11.56
C ILE A 90 8.47 7.82 -12.60
N LEU A 91 9.63 7.17 -12.58
CA LEU A 91 10.78 7.48 -13.44
C LEU A 91 10.74 6.82 -14.82
N GLY A 92 10.05 5.69 -14.96
CA GLY A 92 9.99 4.87 -16.18
C GLY A 92 8.91 5.29 -17.20
N LYS A 93 8.30 6.47 -17.01
CA LYS A 93 7.59 7.21 -18.06
C LYS A 93 8.50 8.33 -18.56
#